data_AF-A0A7S2KA71-F1
#
_entry.id   AF-A0A7S2KA71-F1
#
_cell.length_a   1.000
_cell.length_b   1.000
_cell.length_c   1.000
_cell.angle_alpha   90.00
_cell.angle_beta   90.00
_cell.angle_gamma   90.00
#
_symmetry.space_group_name_H-M   'P 1'
#
loop_
_entity.id
_entity.type
_entity.pdbx_description
1 polymer ?
#
loop_
_entity_poly.entity_id
_entity_poly.type
_entity_poly.pdbx_seq_one_letter_code
_entity_poly.pdbx_strand_id
1 'polypeptide(L)'
;MNSYNTNRINIVLSDYFSHLDRFRFLDNNSQPIDHSPQVSVLSPSEVAKLEPLFFLPRRKKTLSSYVEFGVSFNNLMQSCTSLDTNLKLVFDQDQAYIVKASRKEAKRNCVYVSLQSNASSIDKTKAYFHALLLTYMMQKYAPVEDAKILEIEERANILFDPLFASFFEESQRAGWDLSKTGVSSRGYGFTFSREIF
;
A
#
# COMPACT_ATOMS: atom_id res chain seq x y z
N MET A 1 -1.00 5.42 -20.39
CA MET A 1 -0.39 4.07 -20.47
C MET A 1 -0.15 3.41 -19.10
N ASN A 2 0.10 4.14 -18.00
CA ASN A 2 0.39 3.54 -16.68
C ASN A 2 -0.80 2.91 -15.93
N SER A 3 -2.04 3.09 -16.39
CA SER A 3 -3.23 2.54 -15.71
C SER A 3 -3.36 1.01 -15.81
N TYR A 4 -2.84 0.40 -16.89
CA TYR A 4 -2.93 -1.05 -17.11
C TYR A 4 -2.08 -1.83 -16.09
N ASN A 5 -0.82 -1.42 -15.90
CA ASN A 5 0.07 -2.04 -14.92
C ASN A 5 -0.46 -1.89 -13.48
N THR A 6 -1.15 -0.79 -13.18
CA THR A 6 -1.81 -0.58 -11.88
C THR A 6 -3.01 -1.51 -11.69
N ASN A 7 -3.80 -1.79 -12.73
CA ASN A 7 -4.90 -2.74 -12.62
C ASN A 7 -4.39 -4.17 -12.42
N ARG A 8 -3.31 -4.54 -13.12
CA ARG A 8 -2.67 -5.85 -12.99
C ARG A 8 -2.10 -6.07 -11.59
N ILE A 9 -1.33 -5.12 -11.07
CA ILE A 9 -0.78 -5.23 -9.72
C ILE A 9 -1.89 -5.27 -8.66
N ASN A 10 -3.01 -4.56 -8.87
CA ASN A 10 -4.18 -4.66 -7.98
C ASN A 10 -4.77 -6.06 -7.95
N ILE A 11 -4.84 -6.75 -9.09
CA ILE A 11 -5.33 -8.14 -9.15
C ILE A 11 -4.37 -9.05 -8.37
N VAL A 12 -3.08 -8.95 -8.63
CA VAL A 12 -2.05 -9.75 -7.94
C VAL A 12 -2.08 -9.52 -6.44
N LEU A 13 -2.11 -8.25 -6.00
CA LEU A 13 -2.11 -7.91 -4.58
C LEU A 13 -3.41 -8.32 -3.88
N SER A 14 -4.55 -8.15 -4.55
CA SER A 14 -5.84 -8.59 -3.98
C SER A 14 -5.87 -10.10 -3.78
N ASP A 15 -5.32 -10.86 -4.72
CA ASP A 15 -5.17 -12.31 -4.62
C ASP A 15 -4.22 -12.69 -3.47
N TYR A 16 -3.02 -12.09 -3.45
CA TYR A 16 -2.02 -12.29 -2.39
C TYR A 16 -2.58 -12.04 -0.99
N PHE A 17 -3.25 -10.91 -0.74
CA PHE A 17 -3.87 -10.61 0.56
C PHE A 17 -5.02 -11.56 0.90
N SER A 18 -5.80 -12.01 -0.09
CA SER A 18 -6.85 -13.01 0.13
C SER A 18 -6.27 -14.35 0.58
N HIS A 19 -5.11 -14.73 0.05
CA HIS A 19 -4.37 -15.90 0.50
C HIS A 19 -3.80 -15.73 1.91
N LEU A 20 -3.17 -14.58 2.21
CA LEU A 20 -2.66 -14.30 3.56
C LEU A 20 -3.74 -14.38 4.65
N ASP A 21 -4.96 -13.90 4.34
CA ASP A 21 -6.08 -13.98 5.26
C ASP A 21 -6.56 -15.40 5.53
N ARG A 22 -6.62 -16.25 4.49
CA ARG A 22 -6.99 -17.67 4.65
C ARG A 22 -6.10 -18.39 5.66
N PHE A 23 -4.83 -18.00 5.74
CA PHE A 23 -3.87 -18.58 6.66
C PHE A 23 -3.72 -17.80 7.97
N ARG A 24 -4.56 -16.80 8.22
CA ARG A 24 -4.59 -16.01 9.47
C ARG A 24 -3.24 -15.36 9.84
N PHE A 25 -2.37 -15.10 8.85
CA PHE A 25 -1.12 -14.37 9.08
C PHE A 25 -1.35 -12.95 9.60
N LEU A 26 -2.54 -12.41 9.36
CA LEU A 26 -2.94 -11.06 9.74
C LEU A 26 -3.86 -11.04 10.98
N ASP A 27 -3.99 -12.14 11.74
CA ASP A 27 -4.73 -12.20 13.00
C ASP A 27 -3.92 -11.59 14.15
N ASN A 28 -4.63 -11.00 15.13
CA ASN A 28 -3.99 -10.29 16.25
C ASN A 28 -3.12 -11.17 17.16
N ASN A 29 -3.39 -12.48 17.20
CA ASN A 29 -2.71 -13.45 18.06
C ASN A 29 -1.64 -14.27 17.36
N SER A 30 -1.40 -14.02 16.07
CA SER A 30 -0.34 -14.69 15.33
C SER A 30 0.98 -14.10 15.79
N GLN A 31 1.80 -14.91 16.47
CA GLN A 31 3.20 -14.55 16.72
C GLN A 31 3.89 -14.22 15.39
N PRO A 32 4.89 -13.33 15.37
CA PRO A 32 5.72 -13.13 14.18
C PRO A 32 6.23 -14.50 13.74
N ILE A 33 5.75 -14.97 12.60
CA ILE A 33 6.09 -16.29 12.11
C ILE A 33 7.51 -16.16 11.55
N ASP A 34 8.47 -16.89 12.13
CA ASP A 34 9.88 -16.95 11.69
C ASP A 34 10.04 -17.42 10.23
N HIS A 35 8.93 -17.83 9.60
CA HIS A 35 8.87 -18.27 8.23
C HIS A 35 7.90 -17.39 7.45
N SER A 36 8.44 -16.72 6.44
CA SER A 36 7.67 -15.97 5.47
C SER A 36 6.64 -16.88 4.80
N PRO A 37 5.36 -16.46 4.68
CA PRO A 37 4.34 -17.26 4.03
C PRO A 37 4.72 -17.50 2.56
N GLN A 38 4.75 -18.75 2.13
CA GLN A 38 4.86 -19.10 0.71
C GLN A 38 3.48 -18.99 0.07
N VAL A 39 3.13 -17.78 -0.38
CA VAL A 39 1.91 -17.50 -1.12
C VAL A 39 2.28 -17.30 -2.57
N SER A 40 1.91 -18.24 -3.43
CA SER A 40 2.09 -18.12 -4.87
C SER A 40 1.33 -16.92 -5.41
N VAL A 41 1.97 -16.12 -6.26
CA VAL A 41 1.32 -15.04 -6.99
C VAL A 41 1.05 -15.44 -8.44
N LEU A 42 -0.06 -14.96 -8.99
CA LEU A 42 -0.42 -15.18 -10.39
C LEU A 42 0.64 -14.58 -11.33
N SER A 43 1.03 -15.32 -12.36
CA SER A 43 1.93 -14.83 -13.41
C SER A 43 1.28 -13.73 -14.27
N PRO A 44 2.07 -12.92 -15.00
CA PRO A 44 1.52 -11.93 -15.94
C PRO A 44 0.56 -12.55 -16.97
N SER A 45 0.83 -13.79 -17.40
CA SER A 45 0.00 -14.51 -18.36
C SER A 45 -1.36 -14.91 -17.80
N GLU A 46 -1.42 -15.27 -16.51
CA GLU A 46 -2.66 -15.60 -15.81
C GLU A 46 -3.46 -14.35 -15.51
N VAL A 47 -2.81 -13.27 -15.05
CA VAL A 47 -3.47 -11.99 -14.83
C VAL A 47 -4.06 -11.46 -16.13
N ALA A 48 -3.36 -11.56 -17.26
CA ALA A 48 -3.89 -11.16 -18.57
C ALA A 48 -5.17 -11.93 -18.98
N LYS A 49 -5.36 -13.16 -18.49
CA LYS A 49 -6.61 -13.94 -18.70
C LYS A 49 -7.74 -13.49 -17.77
N LEU A 50 -7.40 -12.97 -16.59
CA LEU A 50 -8.36 -12.44 -15.60
C LEU A 50 -8.71 -10.97 -15.82
N GLU A 51 -7.87 -10.25 -16.55
CA GLU A 51 -8.16 -8.91 -17.03
C GLU A 51 -9.47 -8.98 -17.81
N PRO A 52 -10.51 -8.23 -17.40
CA PRO A 52 -11.72 -8.18 -18.18
C PRO A 52 -11.35 -7.65 -19.57
N LEU A 53 -11.68 -8.40 -20.63
CA LEU A 53 -11.59 -7.98 -22.03
C LEU A 53 -12.46 -6.74 -22.36
N PHE A 54 -12.99 -6.03 -21.35
CA PHE A 54 -14.03 -5.03 -21.50
C PHE A 54 -13.72 -3.71 -20.78
N PHE A 55 -13.88 -2.65 -21.57
CA PHE A 55 -13.87 -1.21 -21.29
C PHE A 55 -14.95 -0.72 -20.31
N LEU A 56 -15.45 -1.58 -19.42
CA LEU A 56 -16.51 -1.20 -18.48
C LEU A 56 -15.95 -1.00 -17.07
N PRO A 57 -16.31 0.11 -16.39
CA PRO A 57 -15.89 0.35 -15.02
C PRO A 57 -16.46 -0.76 -14.13
N ARG A 58 -15.60 -1.67 -13.67
CA ARG A 58 -15.97 -2.59 -12.60
C ARG A 58 -16.42 -1.74 -11.41
N ARG A 59 -17.67 -1.93 -10.95
CA ARG A 59 -18.10 -1.46 -9.63
C ARG A 59 -17.16 -2.12 -8.62
N LYS A 60 -16.14 -1.38 -8.17
CA LYS A 60 -15.30 -1.82 -7.06
C LYS A 60 -16.29 -2.15 -5.94
N LYS A 61 -16.31 -3.41 -5.47
CA LYS A 61 -16.88 -3.70 -4.15
C LYS A 61 -16.27 -2.65 -3.24
N THR A 62 -17.10 -1.78 -2.68
CA THR A 62 -16.67 -0.66 -1.86
C THR A 62 -15.91 -1.24 -0.68
N LEU A 63 -14.59 -1.32 -0.80
CA LEU A 63 -13.69 -1.43 0.33
C LEU A 63 -14.12 -0.29 1.27
N SER A 64 -14.44 -0.63 2.52
CA SER A 64 -14.84 0.38 3.52
C SER A 64 -13.72 1.38 3.81
N SER A 65 -12.51 1.05 3.34
CA SER A 65 -11.29 1.84 3.42
C SER A 65 -10.79 2.21 2.03
N TYR A 66 -10.46 3.47 1.80
CA TYR A 66 -10.05 4.04 0.50
C TYR A 66 -8.56 4.44 0.52
N VAL A 67 -7.82 4.15 -0.55
CA VAL A 67 -6.41 4.55 -0.68
C VAL A 67 -6.30 5.80 -1.57
N GLU A 68 -5.74 6.88 -1.03
CA GLU A 68 -5.34 8.08 -1.76
C GLU A 68 -3.85 8.03 -2.09
N PHE A 69 -3.53 7.55 -3.30
CA PHE A 69 -2.15 7.31 -3.73
C PHE A 69 -1.52 8.51 -4.46
N GLY A 70 -0.39 8.98 -3.95
CA GLY A 70 0.33 10.15 -4.47
C GLY A 70 -0.35 11.46 -4.12
N VAL A 71 -0.72 11.63 -2.85
CA VAL A 71 -1.15 12.92 -2.31
C VAL A 71 0.07 13.78 -1.96
N SER A 72 -0.11 15.10 -1.98
CA SER A 72 0.93 16.00 -1.51
C SER A 72 1.17 15.79 -0.01
N PHE A 73 2.41 15.99 0.44
CA PHE A 73 2.76 15.93 1.85
C PHE A 73 1.88 16.88 2.69
N ASN A 74 1.59 18.08 2.17
CA ASN A 74 0.71 19.04 2.85
C ASN A 74 -0.71 18.51 3.05
N ASN A 75 -1.28 17.84 2.03
CA ASN A 75 -2.61 17.23 2.15
C ASN A 75 -2.59 16.10 3.17
N LEU A 76 -1.51 15.32 3.22
CA LEU A 76 -1.32 14.27 4.22
C LEU A 76 -1.24 14.88 5.65
N MET A 77 -0.46 15.95 5.84
CA MET A 77 -0.35 16.69 7.10
C MET A 77 -1.68 17.26 7.60
N GLN A 78 -2.51 17.78 6.70
CA GLN A 78 -3.84 18.29 7.06
C GLN A 78 -4.85 17.18 7.36
N SER A 79 -4.67 16.00 6.76
CA SER A 79 -5.65 14.91 6.83
C SER A 79 -5.41 13.94 7.99
N CYS A 80 -4.21 13.90 8.58
CA CYS A 80 -3.91 13.02 9.72
C CYS A 80 -3.60 13.87 10.97
N THR A 81 -4.43 13.72 12.01
CA THR A 81 -4.36 14.47 13.26
C THR A 81 -3.17 14.11 14.16
N SER A 82 -2.48 12.99 13.88
CA SER A 82 -1.41 12.42 14.72
C SER A 82 -0.02 12.45 14.06
N LEU A 83 0.20 13.31 13.08
CA LEU A 83 1.50 13.38 12.41
C LEU A 83 2.55 14.07 13.29
N ASP A 84 3.57 13.29 13.65
CA ASP A 84 4.74 13.77 14.35
C ASP A 84 5.44 14.85 13.51
N THR A 85 5.78 15.99 14.11
CA THR A 85 6.40 17.13 13.40
C THR A 85 7.77 16.76 12.82
N ASN A 86 8.38 15.69 13.34
CA ASN A 86 9.64 15.11 12.85
C ASN A 86 9.50 14.34 11.53
N LEU A 87 8.28 14.02 11.07
CA LEU A 87 8.09 13.26 9.83
C LEU A 87 8.61 14.01 8.60
N LYS A 88 8.64 15.34 8.63
CA LYS A 88 9.25 16.14 7.56
C LYS A 88 10.76 15.90 7.46
N LEU A 89 11.45 15.76 8.60
CA LEU A 89 12.89 15.47 8.66
C LEU A 89 13.21 14.03 8.25
N VAL A 90 12.43 13.06 8.74
CA VAL A 90 12.58 11.64 8.37
C VAL A 90 12.35 11.43 6.87
N PHE A 91 11.42 12.21 6.31
CA PHE A 91 11.11 12.12 4.90
C PHE A 91 12.15 12.77 4.00
N ASP A 92 12.87 13.77 4.47
CA ASP A 92 13.95 14.41 3.72
C ASP A 92 15.26 13.58 3.72
N GLN A 93 15.41 12.63 4.63
CA GLN A 93 16.69 11.96 4.84
C GLN A 93 16.83 10.62 4.09
N ASP A 94 15.86 9.69 4.13
CA ASP A 94 16.06 8.35 3.53
C ASP A 94 14.80 7.60 3.06
N GLN A 95 13.60 8.14 3.24
CA GLN A 95 12.35 7.41 2.91
C GLN A 95 11.74 7.91 1.59
N ALA A 96 11.64 7.01 0.60
CA ALA A 96 11.02 7.32 -0.70
C ALA A 96 9.50 7.59 -0.63
N TYR A 97 8.84 7.17 0.46
CA TYR A 97 7.39 7.33 0.62
C TYR A 97 6.96 7.36 2.11
N ILE A 98 5.80 7.95 2.37
CA ILE A 98 5.07 7.87 3.65
C ILE A 98 3.69 7.28 3.38
N VAL A 99 3.26 6.35 4.23
CA VAL A 99 1.89 5.82 4.24
C VAL A 99 1.29 6.06 5.62
N LYS A 100 0.09 6.63 5.66
CA LYS A 100 -0.65 6.91 6.90
C LYS A 100 -2.12 6.58 6.77
N ALA A 101 -2.69 6.01 7.81
CA ALA A 101 -4.11 5.80 7.96
C ALA A 101 -4.74 7.00 8.68
N SER A 102 -5.96 7.33 8.29
CA SER A 102 -6.76 8.37 8.92
C SER A 102 -8.24 8.14 8.63
N ARG A 103 -9.09 8.94 9.25
CA ARG A 103 -10.52 8.96 9.04
C ARG A 103 -10.90 10.26 8.34
N LYS A 104 -11.25 10.18 7.05
CA LYS A 104 -11.62 11.36 6.26
C LYS A 104 -12.98 11.93 6.67
N GLU A 105 -13.90 11.05 7.09
CA GLU A 105 -15.24 11.36 7.60
C GLU A 105 -15.61 10.32 8.68
N ALA A 106 -16.51 10.63 9.62
CA ALA A 106 -16.85 9.76 10.77
C ALA A 106 -17.13 8.27 10.47
N LYS A 107 -17.39 7.91 9.20
CA LYS A 107 -17.68 6.55 8.73
C LYS A 107 -16.70 5.99 7.69
N ARG A 108 -15.68 6.73 7.25
CA ARG A 108 -14.78 6.31 6.16
C ARG A 108 -13.32 6.38 6.54
N ASN A 109 -12.73 5.20 6.60
CA ASN A 109 -11.30 4.98 6.75
C ASN A 109 -10.60 5.34 5.43
N CYS A 110 -9.47 6.01 5.52
CA CYS A 110 -8.67 6.43 4.38
C CYS A 110 -7.19 6.16 4.66
N VAL A 111 -6.47 5.66 3.66
CA VAL A 111 -5.02 5.50 3.72
C VAL A 111 -4.40 6.46 2.71
N TYR A 112 -3.57 7.37 3.18
CA TYR A 112 -2.89 8.38 2.38
C TYR A 112 -1.47 7.92 2.08
N VAL A 113 -1.04 8.07 0.83
CA VAL A 113 0.34 7.78 0.41
C VAL A 113 0.97 9.00 -0.24
N SER A 114 2.07 9.43 0.34
CA SER A 114 2.89 10.56 -0.12
C SER A 114 4.21 9.99 -0.68
N LEU A 115 4.57 10.34 -1.92
CA LEU A 115 5.74 9.80 -2.63
C LEU A 115 6.75 10.91 -2.96
N GLN A 116 8.03 10.71 -2.64
CA GLN A 116 9.08 11.61 -3.13
C GLN A 116 9.08 11.65 -4.66
N SER A 117 9.44 12.79 -5.24
CA SER A 117 9.47 12.99 -6.70
C SER A 117 10.38 11.99 -7.43
N ASN A 118 11.45 11.54 -6.79
CA ASN A 118 12.43 10.60 -7.31
C ASN A 118 12.10 9.12 -6.99
N ALA A 119 10.95 8.83 -6.36
CA ALA A 119 10.56 7.47 -6.00
C ALA A 119 10.52 6.56 -7.24
N SER A 120 11.26 5.45 -7.17
CA SER A 120 11.33 4.44 -8.24
C SER A 120 10.02 3.68 -8.38
N SER A 121 9.87 2.88 -9.45
CA SER A 121 8.70 1.99 -9.60
C SER A 121 8.60 0.97 -8.47
N ILE A 122 9.74 0.50 -7.96
CA ILE A 122 9.79 -0.41 -6.81
C ILE A 122 9.29 0.30 -5.56
N ASP A 123 9.71 1.54 -5.32
CA ASP A 123 9.25 2.32 -4.15
C ASP A 123 7.75 2.57 -4.21
N LYS A 124 7.23 2.88 -5.40
CA LYS A 124 5.78 3.02 -5.63
C LYS A 124 5.04 1.71 -5.35
N THR A 125 5.62 0.58 -5.75
CA THR A 125 5.04 -0.75 -5.49
C THR A 125 5.06 -1.09 -4.00
N LYS A 126 6.18 -0.82 -3.30
CA LYS A 126 6.30 -0.94 -1.83
C LYS A 126 5.25 -0.10 -1.12
N ALA A 127 5.15 1.19 -1.48
CA ALA A 127 4.19 2.12 -0.90
C ALA A 127 2.75 1.64 -1.12
N TYR A 128 2.45 1.12 -2.31
CA TYR A 128 1.13 0.62 -2.64
C TYR A 128 0.80 -0.68 -1.89
N PHE A 129 1.76 -1.62 -1.79
CA PHE A 129 1.64 -2.82 -0.97
C PHE A 129 1.35 -2.46 0.49
N HIS A 130 2.13 -1.54 1.06
CA HIS A 130 1.96 -1.07 2.43
C HIS A 130 0.58 -0.45 2.66
N ALA A 131 0.12 0.39 1.72
CA ALA A 131 -1.20 0.99 1.81
C ALA A 131 -2.34 -0.04 1.75
N LEU A 132 -2.19 -1.09 0.94
CA LEU A 132 -3.15 -2.19 0.89
C LEU A 132 -3.11 -3.04 2.17
N LEU A 133 -1.93 -3.32 2.73
CA LEU A 133 -1.80 -4.00 4.02
C LEU A 133 -2.57 -3.24 5.12
N LEU A 134 -2.35 -1.92 5.21
CA LEU A 134 -3.08 -1.06 6.15
C LEU A 134 -4.59 -1.08 5.89
N THR A 135 -5.00 -0.92 4.63
CA THR A 135 -6.41 -0.98 4.23
C THR A 135 -7.05 -2.30 4.66
N TYR A 136 -6.32 -3.40 4.49
CA TYR A 136 -6.77 -4.74 4.84
C TYR A 136 -6.92 -4.89 6.36
N MET A 137 -5.92 -4.46 7.13
CA MET A 137 -5.99 -4.48 8.60
C MET A 137 -7.13 -3.61 9.12
N MET A 138 -7.28 -2.39 8.61
CA MET A 138 -8.39 -1.49 8.99
C MET A 138 -9.78 -2.09 8.71
N GLN A 139 -9.94 -2.92 7.66
CA GLN A 139 -11.21 -3.59 7.39
C GLN A 139 -11.55 -4.64 8.44
N LYS A 140 -10.54 -5.36 8.91
CA LYS A 140 -10.70 -6.38 9.95
C LYS A 140 -11.12 -5.80 11.30
N TYR A 141 -10.68 -4.56 11.57
CA TYR A 141 -11.01 -3.84 12.80
C TYR A 141 -12.16 -2.84 12.64
N ALA A 142 -12.94 -2.91 11.55
CA ALA A 142 -14.03 -1.97 11.31
C ALA A 142 -15.22 -2.19 12.28
N PRO A 143 -15.80 -1.13 12.89
CA PRO A 143 -15.38 0.27 12.82
C PRO A 143 -14.10 0.52 13.62
N VAL A 144 -13.10 1.13 12.96
CA VAL A 144 -11.82 1.47 13.59
C VAL A 144 -12.04 2.74 14.40
N GLU A 145 -11.64 2.76 15.67
CA GLU A 145 -11.57 3.97 16.51
C GLU A 145 -10.24 4.67 16.28
N ASP A 146 -10.15 6.00 16.48
CA ASP A 146 -8.91 6.73 16.21
C ASP A 146 -7.73 6.23 17.04
N ALA A 147 -7.98 5.79 18.29
CA ALA A 147 -6.99 5.16 19.15
C ALA A 147 -6.41 3.86 18.57
N LYS A 148 -7.20 3.13 17.76
CA LYS A 148 -6.77 1.88 17.12
C LYS A 148 -6.02 2.11 15.81
N ILE A 149 -6.09 3.31 15.22
CA ILE A 149 -5.39 3.61 13.97
C ILE A 149 -3.87 3.50 14.19
N LEU A 150 -3.36 4.05 15.29
CA LEU A 150 -1.93 4.01 15.60
C LEU A 150 -1.44 2.56 15.81
N GLU A 151 -2.19 1.76 16.58
CA GLU A 151 -1.89 0.33 16.80
C GLU A 151 -1.87 -0.46 15.48
N ILE A 152 -2.82 -0.18 14.58
CA ILE A 152 -2.86 -0.79 13.24
C ILE A 152 -1.65 -0.36 12.40
N GLU A 153 -1.25 0.92 12.46
CA GLU A 153 -0.05 1.40 11.77
C GLU A 153 1.23 0.74 12.27
N GLU A 154 1.43 0.69 13.58
CA GLU A 154 2.60 0.05 14.19
C GLU A 154 2.68 -1.43 13.81
N ARG A 155 1.55 -2.15 13.89
CA ARG A 155 1.50 -3.55 13.53
C ARG A 155 1.72 -3.78 12.03
N ALA A 156 1.18 -2.91 11.16
CA ALA A 156 1.44 -2.98 9.73
C ALA A 156 2.92 -2.76 9.41
N ASN A 157 3.58 -1.82 10.09
CA ASN A 157 5.01 -1.58 9.94
C ASN A 157 5.85 -2.80 10.32
N ILE A 158 5.51 -3.49 11.43
CA ILE A 158 6.19 -4.72 11.85
C ILE A 158 6.04 -5.84 10.81
N LEU A 159 4.85 -5.98 10.23
CA LEU A 159 4.55 -7.03 9.25
C LEU A 159 5.02 -6.68 7.83
N PHE A 160 5.31 -5.42 7.55
CA PHE A 160 5.56 -4.94 6.19
C PHE A 160 6.76 -5.63 5.55
N ASP A 161 7.94 -5.55 6.16
CA ASP A 161 9.19 -6.06 5.58
C ASP A 161 9.15 -7.57 5.28
N PRO A 162 8.77 -8.47 6.21
CA PRO A 162 8.74 -9.90 5.92
C PRO A 162 7.70 -10.26 4.85
N LEU A 163 6.52 -9.62 4.87
CA LEU A 163 5.48 -9.87 3.86
C LEU A 163 5.88 -9.33 2.50
N PHE A 164 6.50 -8.15 2.45
CA PHE A 164 6.97 -7.58 1.19
C PHE A 164 8.11 -8.41 0.59
N ALA A 165 9.03 -8.92 1.41
CA ALA A 165 10.10 -9.81 0.94
C ALA A 165 9.52 -11.09 0.30
N SER A 166 8.58 -11.75 0.97
CA SER A 166 7.82 -12.89 0.42
C SER A 166 7.16 -12.54 -0.93
N PHE A 167 6.39 -11.46 -0.94
CA PHE A 167 5.70 -11.00 -2.14
C PHE A 167 6.67 -10.70 -3.29
N PHE A 168 7.81 -10.07 -3.00
CA PHE A 168 8.81 -9.70 -3.99
C PHE A 168 9.47 -10.93 -4.61
N GLU A 169 9.87 -11.91 -3.80
CA GLU A 169 10.43 -13.18 -4.30
C GLU A 169 9.42 -13.94 -5.18
N GLU A 170 8.19 -14.07 -4.72
CA GLU A 170 7.13 -14.77 -5.46
C GLU A 170 6.78 -14.04 -6.76
N SER A 171 6.78 -12.71 -6.74
CA SER A 171 6.60 -11.89 -7.95
C SER A 171 7.70 -12.16 -8.98
N GLN A 172 8.96 -12.22 -8.55
CA GLN A 172 10.07 -12.55 -9.44
C GLN A 172 9.96 -13.97 -9.99
N ARG A 173 9.63 -14.97 -9.15
CA ARG A 173 9.42 -16.37 -9.56
C ARG A 173 8.30 -16.49 -10.61
N ALA A 174 7.22 -15.72 -10.45
CA ALA A 174 6.09 -15.69 -11.38
C ALA A 174 6.36 -14.87 -12.66
N GLY A 175 7.52 -14.21 -12.76
CA GLY A 175 7.94 -13.45 -13.95
C GLY A 175 7.52 -11.98 -13.96
N TRP A 176 7.16 -11.39 -12.80
CA TRP A 176 6.92 -9.95 -12.68
C TRP A 176 8.21 -9.17 -12.56
N ASP A 177 8.32 -8.10 -13.35
CA ASP A 177 9.36 -7.08 -13.19
C ASP A 177 8.77 -5.85 -12.49
N LEU A 178 8.92 -5.79 -11.16
CA LEU A 178 8.40 -4.69 -10.34
C LEU A 178 9.12 -3.35 -10.61
N SER A 179 10.31 -3.37 -11.21
CA SER A 179 11.00 -2.13 -11.64
C SER A 179 10.33 -1.47 -12.84
N LYS A 180 9.62 -2.26 -13.65
CA LYS A 180 8.87 -1.80 -14.83
C LYS A 180 7.35 -1.76 -14.61
N THR A 181 6.87 -2.33 -13.52
CA THR A 181 5.44 -2.34 -13.18
C THR A 181 5.04 -0.99 -12.59
N GLY A 182 4.50 -0.11 -13.44
CA GLY A 182 4.07 1.22 -13.03
C GLY A 182 2.78 1.21 -12.21
N VAL A 183 2.85 1.69 -10.96
CA VAL A 183 1.68 2.11 -10.17
C VAL A 183 1.36 3.57 -10.49
N SER A 184 0.16 3.84 -10.99
CA SER A 184 -0.32 5.16 -11.35
C SER A 184 -0.65 5.93 -10.08
N SER A 185 0.07 7.02 -9.85
CA SER A 185 -0.25 8.01 -8.81
C SER A 185 -1.14 9.12 -9.36
N ARG A 186 -1.77 9.90 -8.48
CA ARG A 186 -2.53 11.10 -8.85
C ARG A 186 -1.67 12.25 -9.42
N GLY A 187 -0.38 12.02 -9.70
CA GLY A 187 0.48 12.97 -10.40
C GLY A 187 1.17 14.00 -9.50
N TYR A 188 0.99 13.95 -8.18
CA TYR A 188 1.68 14.84 -7.25
C TYR A 188 2.95 14.16 -6.74
N GLY A 189 4.09 14.47 -7.35
CA GLY A 189 5.41 14.28 -6.74
C GLY A 189 5.84 15.60 -6.12
N PHE A 190 6.46 15.57 -4.95
CA PHE A 190 7.08 16.75 -4.35
C PHE A 190 8.60 16.61 -4.39
N THR A 191 9.26 17.69 -4.77
CA THR A 191 10.68 17.94 -4.57
C THR A 191 10.79 18.93 -3.43
N PHE A 192 11.44 18.55 -2.33
CA PHE A 192 11.92 19.55 -1.37
C PHE A 192 13.18 20.19 -1.98
N SER A 193 13.08 21.45 -2.35
CA SER A 193 14.27 22.23 -2.73
C SER A 193 15.12 22.40 -1.48
N ARG A 194 16.34 21.82 -1.49
CA ARG A 194 17.39 22.18 -0.54
C ARG A 194 17.74 23.65 -0.77
N GLU A 195 17.04 24.56 -0.10
CA GLU A 195 17.57 25.90 0.08
C GLU A 195 18.71 25.81 1.09
N ILE A 196 19.85 26.26 0.61
CA ILE A 196 21.16 26.32 1.22
C ILE A 196 21.04 27.11 2.54
N PHE A 197 21.41 26.49 3.65
CA PHE A 197 21.88 27.22 4.83
C PHE A 197 23.39 27.42 4.73
#